data_AF-A0A6B0UVQ2-F1
#
_entry.id   AF-A0A6B0UVQ2-F1
#
_cell.length_a   1.000
_cell.length_b   1.000
_cell.length_c   1.000
_cell.angle_alpha   90.00
_cell.angle_beta   90.00
_cell.angle_gamma   90.00
#
_symmetry.space_group_name_H-M   'P 1'
#
loop_
_entity.id
_entity.type
_entity.pdbx_description
1 polymer ?
#
loop_
_entity_poly.entity_id
_entity_poly.type
_entity_poly.pdbx_seq_one_letter_code
_entity_poly.pdbx_strand_id
1 'polypeptide(L)'
;CFPLRETWYTIYRNYESDPVFGGSDKCITYTETGPPVNGAYPLRFDFGSQSGTASTTLESSPGYTAKNMLSLTPTGGSTSVEVYAAYAECEQCLVLRNTYISSETTPECVPSLLQLFEPRGRYVEEARRKADSPRCTLRGCSRRNIHCPNNSCKK
;
A
#
# COMPACT_ATOMS: atom_id res chain seq x y z
N CYS A 1 9.29 -7.25 4.56
CA CYS A 1 8.02 -7.81 5.07
C CYS A 1 7.62 -9.07 4.33
N PHE A 2 7.94 -9.16 3.05
CA PHE A 2 7.88 -10.42 2.32
C PHE A 2 8.89 -11.46 2.87
N PRO A 3 8.55 -12.75 2.89
CA PRO A 3 7.21 -13.29 2.56
C PRO A 3 6.15 -12.89 3.60
N LEU A 4 4.95 -12.52 3.13
CA LEU A 4 3.81 -12.15 3.94
C LEU A 4 3.32 -13.39 4.71
N ARG A 5 3.37 -13.30 6.03
CA ARG A 5 2.95 -14.40 6.93
C ARG A 5 1.44 -14.52 7.09
N GLU A 6 0.72 -13.42 6.89
CA GLU A 6 -0.73 -13.32 7.04
C GLU A 6 -1.28 -12.26 6.08
N THR A 7 -2.61 -12.15 5.98
CA THR A 7 -3.29 -11.14 5.15
C THR A 7 -3.08 -9.74 5.70
N TRP A 8 -2.66 -8.80 4.86
CA TRP A 8 -2.53 -7.40 5.22
C TRP A 8 -3.75 -6.59 4.78
N TYR A 9 -4.13 -5.61 5.58
CA TYR A 9 -5.29 -4.76 5.37
C TYR A 9 -4.86 -3.32 5.16
N THR A 10 -5.37 -2.65 4.13
CA THR A 10 -5.27 -1.19 4.05
C THR A 10 -6.23 -0.57 5.06
N ILE A 11 -5.67 0.12 6.05
CA ILE A 11 -6.46 0.74 7.13
C ILE A 11 -6.58 2.26 6.99
N TYR A 12 -5.69 2.87 6.19
CA TYR A 12 -5.70 4.31 5.94
C TYR A 12 -5.09 4.64 4.57
N ARG A 13 -5.65 5.68 3.95
CA ARG A 13 -5.16 6.35 2.74
C ARG A 13 -5.33 7.86 2.89
N ASN A 14 -4.40 8.65 2.37
CA ASN A 14 -4.51 10.12 2.35
C ASN A 14 -5.23 10.67 1.10
N TYR A 15 -5.97 9.83 0.38
CA TYR A 15 -6.67 10.14 -0.86
C TYR A 15 -7.95 9.31 -0.97
N GLU A 16 -8.91 9.82 -1.74
CA GLU A 16 -10.25 9.26 -1.79
C GLU A 16 -10.38 8.06 -2.75
N SER A 17 -9.63 8.06 -3.87
CA SER A 17 -9.71 7.00 -4.88
C SER A 17 -8.32 6.61 -5.41
N ASP A 18 -8.03 5.31 -5.40
CA ASP A 18 -6.82 4.70 -5.94
C ASP A 18 -7.07 4.08 -7.33
N PRO A 19 -6.60 4.65 -8.43
CA PRO A 19 -6.87 4.08 -9.75
C PRO A 19 -6.25 2.69 -9.96
N VAL A 20 -5.30 2.27 -9.13
CA VAL A 20 -4.59 0.99 -9.26
C VAL A 20 -5.03 -0.02 -8.18
N PHE A 21 -5.19 0.42 -6.93
CA PHE A 21 -5.53 -0.43 -5.80
C PHE A 21 -6.97 -0.18 -5.31
N GLY A 22 -7.94 -0.47 -6.16
CA GLY A 22 -9.35 -0.63 -5.76
C GLY A 22 -10.16 0.66 -5.67
N GLY A 23 -9.82 1.72 -6.39
CA GLY A 23 -10.60 2.96 -6.44
C GLY A 23 -10.90 3.52 -5.06
N SER A 24 -12.18 3.80 -4.81
CA SER A 24 -12.72 4.24 -3.52
C SER A 24 -13.12 3.10 -2.59
N ASP A 25 -12.82 1.84 -2.94
CA ASP A 25 -13.17 0.68 -2.12
C ASP A 25 -12.46 0.69 -0.78
N LYS A 26 -13.15 0.11 0.20
CA LYS A 26 -12.68 -0.08 1.58
C LYS A 26 -12.37 -1.55 1.83
N CYS A 27 -11.75 -1.84 2.97
CA CYS A 27 -11.38 -3.21 3.37
C CYS A 27 -10.50 -3.93 2.34
N ILE A 28 -9.52 -3.22 1.79
CA ILE A 28 -8.65 -3.78 0.76
C ILE A 28 -7.62 -4.69 1.41
N THR A 29 -7.50 -5.92 0.91
CA THR A 29 -6.62 -6.94 1.48
C THR A 29 -5.55 -7.40 0.50
N TYR A 30 -4.42 -7.82 1.06
CA TYR A 30 -3.21 -8.23 0.34
C TYR A 30 -2.77 -9.57 0.94
N THR A 31 -2.70 -10.61 0.12
CA THR A 31 -2.31 -11.95 0.57
C THR A 31 -1.35 -12.56 -0.44
N GLU A 32 -0.30 -13.24 0.04
CA GLU A 32 0.51 -14.08 -0.85
C GLU A 32 -0.27 -15.34 -1.23
N THR A 33 -0.29 -15.66 -2.53
CA THR A 33 -1.03 -16.81 -3.06
C THR A 33 -0.18 -18.07 -3.17
N GLY A 34 1.11 -17.99 -2.86
CA GLY A 34 2.04 -19.11 -2.95
C GLY A 34 3.48 -18.71 -2.62
N PRO A 35 4.42 -19.67 -2.69
CA PRO A 35 5.83 -19.40 -2.44
C PRO A 35 6.43 -18.48 -3.52
N PRO A 36 7.56 -17.81 -3.23
CA PRO A 36 8.25 -16.99 -4.22
C PRO A 36 8.70 -17.82 -5.42
N VAL A 37 8.56 -17.27 -6.63
CA VAL A 37 9.02 -17.87 -7.88
C VAL A 37 10.03 -16.91 -8.50
N ASN A 38 11.26 -17.37 -8.72
CA ASN A 38 12.34 -16.56 -9.30
C ASN A 38 12.58 -15.21 -8.58
N GLY A 39 12.44 -15.19 -7.26
CA GLY A 39 12.63 -13.99 -6.44
C GLY A 39 11.44 -13.02 -6.44
N ALA A 40 10.34 -13.38 -7.08
CA ALA A 40 9.10 -12.61 -7.08
C ALA A 40 8.01 -13.29 -6.23
N TYR A 41 7.24 -12.49 -5.50
CA TYR A 41 6.20 -12.91 -4.57
C TYR A 41 4.83 -12.78 -5.22
N PRO A 42 4.06 -13.87 -5.37
CA PRO A 42 2.74 -13.81 -5.98
C PRO A 42 1.73 -13.25 -4.98
N LEU A 43 1.08 -12.14 -5.33
CA LEU A 43 0.10 -11.44 -4.51
C LEU A 43 -1.31 -11.51 -5.11
N ARG A 44 -2.30 -11.55 -4.22
CA ARG A 44 -3.71 -11.29 -4.49
C ARG A 44 -4.16 -10.06 -3.72
N PHE A 45 -4.94 -9.23 -4.40
CA PHE A 45 -5.59 -8.04 -3.87
C PHE A 45 -7.09 -8.28 -3.93
N ASP A 46 -7.81 -8.10 -2.82
CA ASP A 46 -9.27 -8.08 -2.84
C ASP A 46 -9.76 -6.67 -2.47
N PHE A 47 -10.70 -6.15 -3.24
CA PHE A 47 -11.29 -4.82 -3.06
C PHE A 47 -12.75 -4.84 -3.52
N GLY A 48 -13.67 -4.49 -2.62
CA GLY A 48 -15.10 -4.59 -2.88
C GLY A 48 -15.51 -6.02 -3.26
N SER A 49 -16.14 -6.17 -4.42
CA SER A 49 -16.52 -7.46 -5.03
C SER A 49 -15.50 -7.99 -6.04
N GLN A 50 -14.37 -7.30 -6.21
CA GLN A 50 -13.35 -7.58 -7.21
C GLN A 50 -12.07 -8.12 -6.56
N SER A 51 -11.27 -8.80 -7.39
CA SER A 51 -9.93 -9.25 -7.00
C SER A 51 -8.96 -9.13 -8.15
N GLY A 52 -7.73 -8.71 -7.85
CA GLY A 52 -6.61 -8.70 -8.77
C GLY A 52 -5.48 -9.62 -8.29
N THR A 53 -4.56 -9.96 -9.19
CA THR A 53 -3.31 -10.64 -8.83
C THR A 53 -2.13 -9.92 -9.47
N ALA A 54 -0.98 -9.96 -8.80
CA ALA A 54 0.26 -9.41 -9.30
C ALA A 54 1.45 -10.23 -8.82
N SER A 55 2.57 -10.08 -9.49
CA SER A 55 3.87 -10.51 -9.03
C SER A 55 4.61 -9.31 -8.43
N THR A 56 5.26 -9.48 -7.28
CA THR A 56 6.01 -8.40 -6.61
C THR A 56 7.48 -8.74 -6.51
N THR A 57 8.36 -7.84 -6.95
CA THR A 57 9.80 -7.90 -6.65
C THR A 57 10.20 -6.79 -5.69
N LEU A 58 11.30 -7.03 -4.96
CA LEU A 58 11.85 -6.07 -4.01
C LEU A 58 13.20 -5.55 -4.50
N GLU A 59 13.28 -4.23 -4.63
CA GLU A 59 14.39 -3.49 -5.21
C GLU A 59 14.82 -2.33 -4.29
N SER A 60 16.01 -1.80 -4.53
CA SER A 60 16.52 -0.63 -3.81
C SER A 60 16.44 0.58 -4.71
N SER A 61 15.83 1.66 -4.25
CA SER A 61 15.82 2.91 -4.99
C SER A 61 17.21 3.58 -4.96
N PRO A 62 17.52 4.51 -5.89
CA PRO A 62 18.79 5.23 -5.89
C PRO A 62 19.12 5.83 -4.52
N GLY A 63 20.35 5.60 -4.04
CA GLY A 63 20.83 6.06 -2.73
C GLY A 63 20.47 5.15 -1.55
N TYR A 64 19.73 4.06 -1.76
CA TYR A 64 19.39 3.09 -0.71
C TYR A 64 20.13 1.76 -0.91
N THR A 65 20.64 1.20 0.18
CA THR A 65 21.15 -0.18 0.21
C THR A 65 20.07 -1.18 0.62
N ALA A 66 19.09 -0.71 1.40
CA ALA A 66 17.94 -1.52 1.79
C ALA A 66 16.92 -1.57 0.64
N LYS A 67 16.28 -2.73 0.47
CA LYS A 67 15.18 -2.91 -0.48
C LYS A 67 13.93 -2.17 0.00
N ASN A 68 13.79 -0.93 -0.42
CA ASN A 68 12.72 -0.01 -0.05
C ASN A 68 11.68 0.19 -1.16
N MET A 69 11.81 -0.48 -2.31
CA MET A 69 10.90 -0.36 -3.43
C MET A 69 10.26 -1.71 -3.77
N LEU A 70 8.95 -1.70 -3.96
CA LEU A 70 8.16 -2.81 -4.47
C LEU A 70 7.85 -2.51 -5.94
N SER A 71 8.20 -3.43 -6.82
CA SER A 71 7.76 -3.40 -8.22
C SER A 71 6.65 -4.43 -8.40
N LEU A 72 5.44 -3.94 -8.68
CA LEU A 72 4.22 -4.74 -8.76
C LEU A 72 3.79 -4.89 -10.21
N THR A 73 3.91 -6.10 -10.76
CA THR A 73 3.49 -6.42 -12.13
C THR A 73 2.15 -7.17 -12.12
N PRO A 74 1.04 -6.57 -12.61
CA PRO A 74 -0.24 -7.26 -12.68
C PRO A 74 -0.17 -8.53 -13.52
N THR A 75 -0.86 -9.59 -13.11
CA THR A 75 -0.95 -10.82 -13.91
C THR A 75 -1.64 -10.52 -15.25
N GLY A 76 -0.97 -10.88 -16.36
CA GLY A 76 -1.47 -10.59 -17.72
C GLY A 76 -1.17 -9.17 -18.22
N GLY A 77 -0.53 -8.32 -17.40
CA GLY A 77 0.01 -7.02 -17.81
C GLY A 77 1.53 -7.04 -17.98
N SER A 78 2.07 -6.01 -18.62
CA SER A 78 3.51 -5.80 -18.80
C SER A 78 4.06 -4.59 -18.04
N THR A 79 3.19 -3.66 -17.64
CA THR A 79 3.59 -2.44 -16.94
C THR A 79 3.58 -2.67 -15.44
N SER A 80 4.73 -2.44 -14.80
CA SER A 80 4.85 -2.51 -13.34
C SER A 80 4.52 -1.17 -12.70
N VAL A 81 3.95 -1.24 -11.49
CA VAL A 81 3.73 -0.08 -10.63
C VAL A 81 4.76 -0.11 -9.51
N GLU A 82 5.49 1.00 -9.38
CA GLU A 82 6.48 1.17 -8.31
C GLU A 82 5.85 1.77 -7.07
N VAL A 83 6.15 1.16 -5.94
CA VAL A 83 5.64 1.55 -4.62
C VAL A 83 6.79 1.57 -3.63
N TYR A 84 6.94 2.66 -2.89
CA TYR A 84 8.07 2.89 -2.00
C TYR A 84 7.69 2.68 -0.55
N ALA A 85 8.42 1.85 0.19
CA ALA A 85 8.28 1.71 1.62
C ALA A 85 8.88 2.95 2.32
N ALA A 86 8.01 3.77 2.92
CA ALA A 86 8.44 4.90 3.75
C ALA A 86 8.77 4.47 5.18
N TYR A 87 8.09 3.43 5.67
CA TYR A 87 8.32 2.83 6.98
C TYR A 87 7.85 1.38 6.96
N ALA A 88 8.59 0.48 7.61
CA ALA A 88 8.20 -0.92 7.74
C ALA A 88 8.55 -1.45 9.13
N GLU A 89 7.54 -1.98 9.82
CA GLU A 89 7.66 -2.84 10.98
C GLU A 89 6.87 -4.12 10.66
N CYS A 90 7.53 -5.13 10.12
CA CYS A 90 6.85 -6.18 9.37
C CYS A 90 5.94 -7.09 10.20
N GLU A 91 6.02 -7.03 11.52
CA GLU A 91 5.10 -7.73 12.42
C GLU A 91 3.89 -6.86 12.84
N GLN A 92 3.90 -5.56 12.49
CA GLN A 92 2.91 -4.57 12.97
C GLN A 92 2.30 -3.74 11.85
N CYS A 93 3.11 -3.03 11.05
CA CYS A 93 2.59 -2.13 10.04
C CYS A 93 3.60 -1.78 8.94
N LEU A 94 3.07 -1.31 7.82
CA LEU A 94 3.82 -0.89 6.65
C LEU A 94 3.21 0.40 6.14
N VAL A 95 4.04 1.40 5.88
CA VAL A 95 3.64 2.65 5.23
C VAL A 95 4.26 2.66 3.86
N LEU A 96 3.40 2.63 2.83
CA LEU A 96 3.80 2.74 1.44
C LEU A 96 3.51 4.14 0.91
N ARG A 97 4.36 4.58 -0.01
CA ARG A 97 4.22 5.79 -0.80
C ARG A 97 4.16 5.41 -2.27
N ASN A 98 3.10 5.83 -2.95
CA ASN A 98 2.92 5.62 -4.37
C ASN A 98 3.06 6.98 -5.06
N THR A 99 3.79 7.00 -6.17
CA THR A 99 3.91 8.15 -7.05
C THR A 99 3.19 7.81 -8.35
N TYR A 100 1.89 8.07 -8.40
CA TYR A 100 1.14 7.96 -9.65
C TYR A 100 1.49 9.17 -10.50
N ILE A 101 2.60 9.06 -11.23
CA ILE A 101 2.96 10.04 -12.23
C ILE A 101 2.14 9.68 -13.47
N SER A 102 1.05 10.39 -13.71
CA SER A 102 0.49 10.41 -15.07
C SER A 102 1.29 11.41 -15.90
N SER A 103 1.48 11.12 -17.18
CA SER A 103 2.16 11.99 -18.15
C SER A 103 1.49 13.37 -18.32
N GLU A 104 0.33 13.58 -17.68
CA GLU A 104 -0.46 14.81 -17.73
C GLU A 104 -0.26 15.71 -16.49
N THR A 105 0.55 15.30 -15.51
CA THR A 105 0.74 16.04 -14.25
C THR A 105 2.08 16.76 -14.21
N THR A 106 2.06 18.04 -13.84
CA THR A 106 3.25 18.86 -13.63
C THR A 106 4.06 18.32 -12.44
N PRO A 107 5.41 18.21 -12.54
CA PRO A 107 6.26 17.58 -11.51
C PRO A 107 6.18 18.20 -10.11
N GLU A 108 5.68 19.43 -10.00
CA GLU A 108 5.65 20.21 -8.75
C GLU A 108 4.53 19.83 -7.77
N CYS A 109 3.51 19.08 -8.20
CA CYS A 109 2.33 18.78 -7.38
C CYS A 109 1.83 17.34 -7.53
N VAL A 110 2.71 16.34 -7.53
CA VAL A 110 2.26 14.94 -7.43
C VAL A 110 2.11 14.61 -5.93
N PRO A 111 0.89 14.58 -5.35
CA PRO A 111 0.72 14.16 -3.97
C PRO A 111 1.25 12.73 -3.83
N SER A 112 2.23 12.54 -2.95
CA SER A 112 2.66 11.19 -2.58
C SER A 112 1.49 10.50 -1.89
N LEU A 113 0.97 9.45 -2.51
CA LEU A 113 -0.15 8.70 -1.98
C LEU A 113 0.37 7.75 -0.90
N LEU A 114 -0.06 8.01 0.33
CA LEU A 114 0.38 7.29 1.52
C LEU A 114 -0.68 6.26 1.90
N GLN A 115 -0.27 5.00 1.97
CA GLN A 115 -1.12 3.89 2.37
C GLN A 115 -0.50 3.20 3.58
N LEU A 116 -1.33 2.96 4.60
CA LEU A 116 -0.92 2.28 5.81
C LEU A 116 -1.60 0.91 5.89
N PHE A 117 -0.79 -0.09 6.17
CA PHE A 117 -1.21 -1.49 6.20
C PHE A 117 -0.92 -2.14 7.53
N GLU A 118 -1.75 -3.10 7.90
CA GLU A 118 -1.56 -3.94 9.09
C GLU A 118 -1.86 -5.41 8.79
N PRO A 119 -1.11 -6.36 9.37
CA PRO A 119 -1.35 -7.79 9.21
C PRO A 119 -2.60 -8.30 9.96
N ARG A 120 -3.15 -7.52 10.91
CA ARG A 120 -4.18 -8.01 11.84
C ARG A 120 -5.40 -7.12 12.02
N GLY A 121 -5.43 -5.94 11.40
CA GLY A 121 -6.47 -4.93 11.65
C GLY A 121 -6.64 -4.57 13.14
N ARG A 122 -5.59 -4.74 13.95
CA ARG A 122 -5.63 -4.61 15.43
C ARG A 122 -5.02 -3.31 15.94
N TYR A 123 -4.24 -2.58 15.14
CA TYR A 123 -3.42 -1.44 15.57
C TYR A 123 -3.83 -0.09 14.96
N VAL A 124 -5.04 -0.04 14.40
CA VAL A 124 -5.57 1.10 13.61
C VAL A 124 -5.35 2.46 14.29
N GLU A 125 -5.54 2.55 15.62
CA GLU A 125 -5.39 3.79 16.38
C GLU A 125 -3.93 4.23 16.59
N GLU A 126 -3.00 3.29 16.77
CA GLU A 126 -1.58 3.61 16.95
C GLU A 126 -0.91 3.98 15.62
N ALA A 127 -1.29 3.26 14.56
CA ALA A 127 -0.85 3.54 13.21
C ALA A 127 -1.39 4.90 12.72
N ARG A 128 -2.63 5.27 13.09
CA ARG A 128 -3.20 6.61 12.88
C ARG A 128 -2.42 7.70 13.61
N ARG A 129 -2.05 7.52 14.89
CA ARG A 129 -1.19 8.47 15.62
C ARG A 129 0.17 8.65 14.97
N LYS A 130 0.76 7.59 14.40
CA LYS A 130 2.03 7.66 13.68
C LYS A 130 1.90 8.37 12.33
N ALA A 131 0.80 8.16 11.61
CA ALA A 131 0.48 8.90 10.38
C ALA A 131 0.20 10.40 10.66
N ASP A 132 -0.47 10.71 11.77
CA ASP A 132 -0.81 12.06 12.23
C ASP A 132 0.34 12.78 12.99
N SER A 133 1.49 12.13 13.17
CA SER A 133 2.64 12.70 13.89
C SER A 133 3.23 13.89 13.12
N PRO A 134 3.60 15.02 13.77
CA PRO A 134 4.05 16.25 13.13
C PRO A 134 5.38 16.12 12.35
N ARG A 135 6.05 14.96 12.38
CA ARG A 135 7.16 14.66 11.45
C ARG A 135 6.69 14.22 10.05
N CYS A 136 5.41 13.89 9.89
CA CYS A 136 4.76 13.50 8.63
C CYS A 136 3.63 14.48 8.23
N THR A 137 3.63 15.73 8.70
CA THR A 137 2.73 16.76 8.18
C THR A 137 3.23 17.27 6.82
N LEU A 138 2.75 16.67 5.73
CA LEU A 138 2.59 17.39 4.47
C LEU A 138 1.52 18.47 4.72
N ARG A 139 1.95 19.72 4.88
CA ARG A 139 1.04 20.88 5.00
C ARG A 139 0.14 20.91 3.77
N GLY A 140 -1.15 20.58 3.91
CA GLY A 140 -2.14 20.78 2.85
C GLY A 140 -3.26 19.74 2.70
N CYS A 141 -3.19 18.57 3.34
CA CYS A 141 -4.26 17.57 3.19
C CYS A 141 -5.51 17.90 4.05
N SER A 142 -6.60 18.25 3.37
CA SER A 142 -7.93 18.46 3.96
C SER A 142 -8.49 17.17 4.57
N ARG A 143 -9.10 17.28 5.76
CA ARG A 143 -9.52 16.21 6.66
C ARG A 143 -10.75 15.42 6.16
N ARG A 144 -10.61 14.56 5.16
CA ARG A 144 -11.62 13.53 4.83
C ARG A 144 -10.96 12.15 4.83
N ASN A 145 -10.89 11.54 6.01
CA ASN A 145 -10.30 10.22 6.21
C ASN A 145 -11.30 9.11 5.84
N ILE A 146 -10.87 8.15 5.03
CA ILE A 146 -11.60 6.89 4.80
C ILE A 146 -11.23 5.92 5.93
N HIS A 147 -12.11 5.76 6.90
CA HIS A 147 -11.97 4.82 8.02
C HIS A 147 -12.60 3.46 7.65
N CYS A 148 -11.86 2.37 7.87
CA CYS A 148 -12.41 1.01 7.91
C CYS A 148 -12.70 0.65 9.38
N PRO A 149 -13.96 0.57 9.82
CA PRO A 149 -14.28 0.17 11.18
C PRO A 149 -13.86 -1.29 11.43
N ASN A 150 -13.36 -1.58 12.63
CA ASN A 150 -12.88 -2.92 13.08
C ASN A 150 -13.89 -4.08 12.88
N ASN A 151 -15.17 -3.79 12.61
CA ASN A 151 -16.23 -4.78 12.41
C ASN A 151 -16.77 -4.85 10.98
N SER A 152 -16.28 -4.03 10.04
CA SER A 152 -16.81 -3.97 8.66
C SER A 152 -16.14 -4.94 7.69
N CYS A 153 -15.01 -5.52 8.07
CA CYS A 153 -14.26 -6.47 7.23
C CYS A 153 -14.39 -7.92 7.72
N LYS A 154 -15.43 -8.25 8.50
CA LYS A 154 -15.83 -9.64 8.75
C LYS A 154 -16.76 -10.06 7.61
N LYS A 155 -16.32 -11.02 6.79
CA LYS A 155 -17.21 -11.80 5.93
C LYS A 155 -18.16 -12.63 6.78
#